data_AF-A0A1F4UE98-F1
#
_entry.id   AF-A0A1F4UE98-F1
#
_cell.length_a   1.000
_cell.length_b   1.000
_cell.length_c   1.000
_cell.angle_alpha   90.00
_cell.angle_beta   90.00
_cell.angle_gamma   90.00
#
_symmetry.space_group_name_H-M   'P 1'
#
loop_
_entity.id
_entity.type
_entity.pdbx_description
1 polymer ?
#
loop_
_entity_poly.entity_id
_entity_poly.type
_entity_poly.pdbx_seq_one_letter_code
_entity_poly.pdbx_strand_id
1 'polypeptide(L)'
;MPVLNCLRNYIVLFLVLCGIAFAGKKNAQIAMLWCLLPGGGQFYTERYITGTAIGVAEITLGYYAVKYHQEQDYTARNSVLWWGLFVFGYSLADAYVGAKMYGFDVECDIDRVSLSYKIKW
;
A
#
# COMPACT_ATOMS: atom_id res chain seq x y z
N MET A 1 -4.15 29.45 -30.53
CA MET A 1 -3.46 28.37 -29.79
C MET A 1 -4.44 27.24 -29.40
N PRO A 2 -5.00 26.47 -30.36
CA PRO A 2 -5.98 25.41 -30.05
C PRO A 2 -5.36 24.04 -29.68
N VAL A 3 -4.10 23.80 -30.03
CA VAL A 3 -3.44 22.48 -29.89
C VAL A 3 -3.14 22.13 -28.42
N LEU A 4 -2.79 23.11 -27.60
CA LEU A 4 -2.43 22.91 -26.19
C LEU A 4 -3.63 22.48 -25.32
N ASN A 5 -4.83 22.96 -25.66
CA ASN A 5 -6.07 22.58 -24.96
C ASN A 5 -6.53 21.16 -25.34
N CYS A 6 -6.27 20.74 -26.57
CA CYS A 6 -6.56 19.39 -27.04
C CYS A 6 -5.67 18.35 -26.33
N LEU A 7 -4.36 18.62 -26.26
CA LEU A 7 -3.40 17.75 -25.56
C LEU A 7 -3.72 17.62 -24.05
N ARG A 8 -4.10 18.72 -23.40
CA ARG A 8 -4.51 18.72 -22.00
C ARG A 8 -5.75 17.84 -21.75
N ASN A 9 -6.76 17.92 -22.62
CA ASN A 9 -7.98 17.12 -22.47
C ASN A 9 -7.73 15.63 -22.71
N TYR A 10 -6.83 15.26 -23.64
CA TYR A 10 -6.43 13.86 -23.84
C TYR A 10 -5.62 13.30 -22.66
N ILE A 11 -4.76 14.10 -22.02
CA ILE A 11 -4.05 13.70 -20.81
C ILE A 11 -5.02 13.49 -19.64
N VAL A 12 -5.98 14.38 -19.45
CA VAL A 12 -7.02 14.22 -18.40
C VAL A 12 -7.89 12.99 -18.68
N LEU A 13 -8.27 12.75 -19.94
CA LEU A 13 -9.04 11.57 -20.32
C LEU A 13 -8.24 10.27 -20.11
N PHE A 14 -6.94 10.27 -20.43
CA PHE A 14 -6.04 9.16 -20.17
C PHE A 14 -5.86 8.89 -18.68
N LEU A 15 -5.73 9.93 -17.84
CA LEU A 15 -5.65 9.80 -16.38
C LEU A 15 -6.96 9.28 -15.78
N VAL A 16 -8.11 9.73 -16.28
CA VAL A 16 -9.44 9.25 -15.84
C VAL A 16 -9.66 7.80 -16.26
N LEU A 17 -9.30 7.42 -17.49
CA LEU A 17 -9.39 6.03 -17.96
C LEU A 17 -8.43 5.09 -17.23
N CYS A 18 -7.24 5.56 -16.87
CA CYS A 18 -6.27 4.81 -16.08
C CYS A 18 -6.78 4.57 -14.64
N GLY A 19 -7.48 5.54 -14.05
CA GLY A 19 -8.08 5.41 -12.72
C GLY A 19 -9.17 4.35 -12.60
N ILE A 20 -9.94 4.12 -13.68
CA ILE A 20 -11.06 3.14 -13.67
C ILE A 20 -10.56 1.69 -13.88
N ALA A 21 -9.36 1.52 -14.47
CA ALA A 21 -8.76 0.20 -14.74
C ALA A 21 -8.27 -0.54 -13.47
N PHE A 22 -8.25 0.11 -12.30
CA PHE A 22 -7.81 -0.48 -11.04
C PHE A 22 -8.94 -0.98 -10.12
N ALA A 23 -10.17 -1.09 -10.62
CA ALA A 23 -11.31 -1.61 -9.87
C ALA A 23 -11.43 -3.14 -9.95
N GLY A 24 -10.41 -3.87 -9.47
CA GLY A 24 -10.41 -5.34 -9.36
C GLY A 24 -10.70 -5.81 -7.93
N LYS A 25 -11.37 -6.97 -7.77
CA LYS A 25 -11.55 -7.63 -6.45
C LYS A 25 -10.21 -7.73 -5.72
N LYS A 26 -10.08 -7.02 -4.59
CA LYS A 26 -8.83 -6.94 -3.83
C LYS A 26 -8.47 -8.31 -3.26
N ASN A 27 -7.37 -8.89 -3.73
CA ASN A 27 -6.91 -10.21 -3.32
C ASN A 27 -5.70 -10.07 -2.37
N ALA A 28 -5.78 -10.66 -1.18
CA ALA A 28 -4.77 -10.55 -0.13
C ALA A 28 -3.38 -11.05 -0.57
N GLN A 29 -3.34 -12.05 -1.46
CA GLN A 29 -2.10 -12.57 -2.02
C GLN A 29 -1.38 -11.54 -2.91
N ILE A 30 -2.14 -10.71 -3.63
CA ILE A 30 -1.59 -9.64 -4.47
C ILE A 30 -1.09 -8.50 -3.57
N ALA A 31 -1.80 -8.15 -2.50
CA ALA A 31 -1.36 -7.16 -1.51
C ALA A 31 -0.01 -7.54 -0.86
N MET A 32 0.17 -8.82 -0.52
CA MET A 32 1.44 -9.34 -0.01
C MET A 32 2.57 -9.28 -1.05
N LEU A 33 2.26 -9.56 -2.31
CA LEU A 33 3.24 -9.46 -3.41
C LEU A 33 3.71 -8.02 -3.62
N TRP A 34 2.81 -7.04 -3.52
CA TRP A 34 3.15 -5.62 -3.60
C TRP A 34 3.92 -5.11 -2.37
N CYS A 35 3.85 -5.81 -1.24
CA CYS A 35 4.66 -5.53 -0.05
C CYS A 35 6.16 -5.75 -0.24
N LEU A 36 6.58 -6.38 -1.35
CA LEU A 36 7.98 -6.51 -1.73
C LEU A 36 8.63 -5.16 -2.08
N LEU A 37 7.82 -4.19 -2.51
CA LEU A 37 8.26 -2.80 -2.64
C LEU A 37 8.07 -2.07 -1.31
N PRO A 38 9.00 -1.19 -0.90
CA PRO A 38 8.89 -0.48 0.36
C PRO A 38 7.59 0.32 0.43
N GLY A 39 6.77 0.04 1.45
CA GLY A 39 5.41 0.57 1.61
C GLY A 39 4.35 0.09 0.59
N GLY A 40 4.67 -0.78 -0.36
CA GLY A 40 3.80 -1.15 -1.49
C GLY A 40 2.54 -1.95 -1.13
N GLY A 41 2.57 -2.76 -0.08
CA GLY A 41 1.42 -3.55 0.37
C GLY A 41 0.29 -2.70 0.96
N GLN A 42 0.60 -1.49 1.44
CA GLN A 42 -0.34 -0.56 2.06
C GLN A 42 -1.16 0.25 1.02
N PHE A 43 -0.64 0.43 -0.20
CA PHE A 43 -1.34 1.09 -1.30
C PHE A 43 -2.52 0.25 -1.83
N TYR A 44 -2.44 -1.07 -1.71
CA TYR A 44 -3.52 -1.97 -2.13
C TYR A 44 -4.71 -1.96 -1.15
N THR A 45 -4.43 -1.69 0.13
CA THR A 45 -5.41 -1.59 1.22
C THR A 45 -5.92 -0.15 1.43
N GLU A 46 -5.62 0.79 0.52
CA GLU A 46 -6.00 2.21 0.59
C GLU A 46 -5.51 2.96 1.86
N ARG A 47 -4.56 2.38 2.61
CA ARG A 47 -3.94 3.02 3.79
C ARG A 47 -2.70 3.81 3.38
N TYR A 48 -2.91 4.85 2.57
CA TYR A 48 -1.84 5.65 1.97
C TYR A 48 -0.91 6.33 2.99
N ILE A 49 -1.45 6.81 4.11
CA ILE A 49 -0.68 7.51 5.15
C ILE A 49 0.29 6.54 5.82
N THR A 50 -0.20 5.36 6.21
CA THR A 50 0.61 4.32 6.85
C THR A 50 1.65 3.76 5.89
N GLY A 51 1.29 3.53 4.62
CA GLY A 51 2.22 3.12 3.57
C GLY A 51 3.33 4.14 3.31
N THR A 52 3.00 5.43 3.31
CA THR A 52 3.98 6.51 3.14
C THR A 52 4.93 6.58 4.35
N ALA A 53 4.40 6.51 5.57
CA ALA A 53 5.21 6.55 6.78
C ALA A 53 6.21 5.37 6.85
N ILE A 54 5.73 4.16 6.56
CA ILE A 54 6.57 2.96 6.53
C ILE A 54 7.59 3.03 5.38
N GLY A 55 7.18 3.45 4.18
CA GLY A 55 8.09 3.62 3.05
C GLY A 55 9.22 4.60 3.34
N VAL A 56 8.93 5.73 4.00
CA VAL A 56 9.96 6.69 4.44
C VAL A 56 10.90 6.04 5.46
N ALA A 57 10.38 5.25 6.41
CA ALA A 57 11.20 4.56 7.40
C ALA A 57 12.13 3.52 6.75
N GLU A 58 11.62 2.70 5.82
CA GLU A 58 12.41 1.70 5.09
C GLU A 58 13.47 2.33 4.20
N ILE A 59 13.16 3.43 3.50
CA ILE A 59 14.13 4.18 2.70
C ILE A 59 15.23 4.76 3.59
N THR A 60 14.86 5.33 4.74
CA THR A 60 15.82 5.92 5.68
C THR A 60 16.76 4.85 6.25
N LEU A 61 16.21 3.73 6.71
CA LEU A 61 16.99 2.60 7.20
C LEU A 61 17.89 2.01 6.09
N GLY A 62 17.38 1.88 4.87
CA GLY A 62 18.16 1.43 3.71
C GLY A 62 19.33 2.38 3.41
N TYR A 63 19.10 3.70 3.45
CA TYR A 63 20.15 4.71 3.29
C TYR A 63 21.23 4.57 4.37
N TYR A 64 20.85 4.46 5.64
CA TYR A 64 21.81 4.26 6.72
C TYR A 64 22.56 2.93 6.60
N ALA A 65 21.91 1.86 6.14
CA ALA A 65 22.56 0.58 5.91
C ALA A 65 23.66 0.68 4.85
N VAL A 66 23.42 1.41 3.76
CA VAL A 66 24.44 1.68 2.72
C VAL A 66 25.56 2.56 3.26
N LYS A 67 25.22 3.61 4.01
CA LYS A 67 26.20 4.51 4.62
C LYS A 67 27.14 3.75 5.57
N TYR A 68 26.60 2.97 6.50
CA TYR A 68 27.42 2.18 7.44
C TYR A 68 28.21 1.06 6.75
N HIS A 69 27.74 0.56 5.61
CA HIS A 69 28.52 -0.36 4.79
C HIS A 69 29.76 0.30 4.19
N GLN A 70 29.64 1.55 3.72
CA GLN A 70 30.77 2.33 3.20
C GLN A 70 31.78 2.71 4.30
N GLU A 71 31.28 3.04 5.49
CA GLU A 71 32.10 3.39 6.66
C GLU A 71 32.74 2.15 7.34
N GLN A 72 32.43 0.93 6.86
CA GLN A 72 32.84 -0.36 7.45
C GLN A 72 32.48 -0.51 8.95
N ASP A 73 31.45 0.19 9.42
CA ASP A 73 30.91 0.00 10.76
C ASP A 73 29.89 -1.14 10.76
N TYR A 74 30.40 -2.36 10.95
CA TYR A 74 29.60 -3.58 10.94
C TYR A 74 28.58 -3.64 12.09
N THR A 75 28.87 -3.03 13.24
CA THR A 75 27.99 -3.05 14.42
C THR A 75 26.77 -2.18 14.18
N ALA A 76 26.98 -0.94 13.72
CA ALA A 76 25.90 -0.03 13.37
C ALA A 76 25.08 -0.58 12.20
N ARG A 77 25.74 -1.12 11.16
CA ARG A 77 25.05 -1.74 10.02
C ARG A 77 24.16 -2.90 10.46
N ASN A 78 24.66 -3.81 11.30
CA ASN A 78 23.88 -4.95 11.77
C ASN A 78 22.65 -4.48 12.56
N SER A 79 22.80 -3.46 13.42
CA SER A 79 21.68 -2.87 14.15
C SER A 79 20.61 -2.31 13.18
N VAL A 80 21.03 -1.53 12.17
CA VAL A 80 20.10 -0.97 11.17
C VAL A 80 19.42 -2.05 10.34
N LEU A 81 20.12 -3.13 9.98
CA LEU A 81 19.53 -4.26 9.27
C LEU A 81 18.50 -5.01 10.13
N TRP A 82 18.76 -5.18 11.43
CA TRP A 82 17.79 -5.76 12.36
C TRP A 82 16.55 -4.88 12.51
N TRP A 83 16.73 -3.56 12.62
CA TRP A 83 15.62 -2.62 12.62
C TRP A 83 14.85 -2.62 11.30
N GLY A 84 15.54 -2.69 10.16
CA GLY A 84 14.93 -2.82 8.84
C GLY A 84 14.09 -4.09 8.72
N LEU A 85 14.62 -5.23 9.18
CA LEU A 85 13.89 -6.51 9.18
C LEU A 85 12.64 -6.46 10.08
N PHE A 86 12.73 -5.80 11.24
CA PHE A 86 11.59 -5.60 12.12
C PHE A 86 10.50 -4.72 11.48
N VAL A 87 10.88 -3.59 10.89
CA VAL A 87 9.95 -2.68 10.20
C VAL A 87 9.28 -3.37 9.00
N PHE A 88 10.05 -4.11 8.20
CA PHE A 88 9.52 -4.87 7.08
C PHE A 88 8.51 -5.95 7.53
N GLY A 89 8.86 -6.71 8.57
CA GLY A 89 7.95 -7.73 9.14
C GLY A 89 6.67 -7.12 9.71
N TYR A 90 6.77 -6.00 10.43
CA TYR A 90 5.62 -5.26 10.93
C TYR A 90 4.72 -4.75 9.81
N SER A 91 5.32 -4.16 8.77
CA SER A 91 4.62 -3.69 7.57
C SER A 91 3.82 -4.82 6.89
N LEU A 92 4.45 -5.98 6.73
CA LEU A 92 3.82 -7.16 6.15
C LEU A 92 2.67 -7.69 7.01
N ALA A 93 2.83 -7.68 8.34
CA ALA A 93 1.77 -8.08 9.26
C ALA A 93 0.57 -7.10 9.24
N ASP A 94 0.81 -5.78 9.26
CA ASP A 94 -0.27 -4.77 9.18
C ASP A 94 -1.00 -4.85 7.83
N ALA A 95 -0.26 -5.05 6.73
CA ALA A 95 -0.87 -5.25 5.41
C ALA A 95 -1.69 -6.55 5.33
N TYR A 96 -1.21 -7.64 5.93
CA TYR A 96 -1.94 -8.92 5.98
C TYR A 96 -3.23 -8.81 6.80
N VAL A 97 -3.18 -8.20 7.99
CA VAL A 97 -4.37 -7.95 8.81
C VAL A 97 -5.34 -7.03 8.08
N GLY A 98 -4.85 -5.95 7.47
CA GLY A 98 -5.68 -5.04 6.68
C GLY A 98 -6.40 -5.74 5.52
N ALA A 99 -5.70 -6.61 4.79
CA ALA A 99 -6.30 -7.39 3.71
C ALA A 99 -7.35 -8.40 4.20
N LYS A 100 -7.14 -9.02 5.37
CA LYS A 100 -8.12 -9.93 5.99
C LYS A 100 -9.36 -9.19 6.49
N MET A 101 -9.19 -8.03 7.14
CA MET A 101 -10.30 -7.22 7.64
C MET A 101 -11.15 -6.65 6.50
N TYR A 102 -10.54 -6.28 5.37
CA TYR A 102 -11.28 -5.82 4.20
C TYR A 102 -12.27 -6.87 3.67
N GLY A 103 -11.93 -8.17 3.74
CA GLY A 103 -12.85 -9.25 3.40
C GLY A 103 -14.05 -9.35 4.34
N PHE A 104 -13.80 -9.17 5.65
CA PHE A 104 -14.84 -9.20 6.68
C PHE A 104 -15.80 -8.01 6.63
N ASP A 105 -15.29 -6.79 6.40
CA ASP A 105 -16.13 -5.58 6.30
C ASP A 105 -17.09 -5.65 5.12
N VAL A 106 -16.64 -6.17 3.97
CA VAL A 106 -17.50 -6.36 2.79
C VAL A 106 -18.64 -7.34 3.10
N GLU A 107 -18.35 -8.46 3.76
CA GLU A 107 -19.38 -9.45 4.13
C GLU A 107 -20.36 -8.89 5.18
N CYS A 108 -19.87 -8.18 6.20
CA CYS A 108 -20.71 -7.52 7.19
C CYS A 108 -21.64 -6.45 6.58
N ASP A 109 -21.18 -5.70 5.57
CA ASP A 109 -22.00 -4.68 4.91
C ASP A 109 -23.11 -5.33 4.05
N ILE A 110 -22.82 -6.44 3.35
CA ILE A 110 -23.84 -7.21 2.61
C ILE A 110 -24.89 -7.77 3.58
N ASP A 111 -24.47 -8.36 4.69
CA ASP A 111 -25.39 -8.91 5.69
C ASP A 111 -26.27 -7.83 6.31
N ARG A 112 -25.70 -6.67 6.67
CA ARG A 112 -26.45 -5.52 7.20
C ARG A 112 -27.51 -5.04 6.22
N VAL A 113 -27.19 -4.92 4.93
CA VAL A 113 -28.14 -4.50 3.89
C VAL A 113 -29.26 -5.54 3.73
N SER A 114 -28.94 -6.83 3.73
CA SER A 114 -29.96 -7.90 3.65
C SER A 114 -30.90 -7.90 4.85
N LEU A 115 -30.36 -7.65 6.05
CA LEU A 115 -31.09 -7.63 7.31
C LEU A 115 -32.00 -6.39 7.39
N SER A 116 -31.51 -5.23 6.92
CA SER A 116 -32.32 -4.02 6.80
C SER A 116 -33.45 -4.16 5.78
N TYR A 117 -33.27 -4.91 4.70
CA TYR A 117 -34.35 -5.19 3.75
C TYR A 117 -35.41 -6.08 4.38
N LYS A 118 -35.00 -7.10 5.15
CA LYS A 118 -35.90 -8.05 5.81
C LYS A 118 -36.78 -7.43 6.90
N ILE A 119 -36.31 -6.39 7.59
CA ILE A 119 -37.07 -5.69 8.65
C ILE A 119 -38.09 -4.70 8.08
N LYS A 120 -37.95 -4.29 6.81
CA LYS A 120 -38.81 -3.27 6.18
C LYS A 120 -40.10 -3.83 5.57
N TRP A 121 -40.30 -5.14 5.65
CA TRP A 121 -41.52 -5.87 5.28
C TRP A 121 -42.21 -6.41 6.53
#